data_AF-A3D0J5-F1
#
_entry.id   AF-A3D0J5-F1
#
_cell.length_a   1.000
_cell.length_b   1.000
_cell.length_c   1.000
_cell.angle_alpha   90.00
_cell.angle_beta   90.00
_cell.angle_gamma   90.00
#
_symmetry.space_group_name_H-M   'P 1'
#
loop_
_entity.id
_entity.type
_entity.pdbx_description
1 polymer ?
#
loop_
_entity_poly.entity_id
_entity_poly.type
_entity_poly.pdbx_seq_one_letter_code
_entity_poly.pdbx_strand_id
1 'polypeptide(L)'
;MKTKLSIAISAALLSSAAIANSEFTFKPYSPEITSHDKFSKPKVATTNLGAPQRFIVEMESPALAKYQGGIGSFAATASAKEGQKINVQSAEVKNYANHLTKEQNNFSSALAKTVPNAKVERHFQTLFNGVTVVGQGLTAEKLAQMPGVKSVYPETMYEISMDASHQIINTQAMWDAVSGMENAGKGVKVAVIDGGIRPENPMFADAGFTAPSGNLPSDDYCSTVDAAFFKTVVA
;
A
#
# COMPACT_ATOMS: atom_id res chain seq x y z
N MET A 1 87.95 -42.36 -22.88
CA MET A 1 86.81 -42.85 -23.70
C MET A 1 85.62 -41.92 -23.48
N LYS A 2 85.11 -41.33 -24.56
CA LYS A 2 83.78 -40.73 -24.82
C LYS A 2 83.12 -39.85 -23.72
N THR A 3 83.03 -38.56 -24.05
CA THR A 3 82.18 -37.46 -23.53
C THR A 3 80.68 -37.79 -23.41
N LYS A 4 79.98 -37.20 -22.41
CA LYS A 4 78.74 -36.34 -22.47
C LYS A 4 78.57 -35.66 -21.08
N LEU A 5 78.59 -34.32 -20.95
CA LEU A 5 77.43 -33.38 -20.88
C LEU A 5 76.26 -33.92 -20.00
N SER A 6 75.70 -33.25 -18.98
CA SER A 6 75.54 -31.81 -18.70
C SER A 6 75.20 -31.53 -17.22
N ILE A 7 75.75 -30.43 -16.71
CA ILE A 7 75.19 -29.34 -15.89
C ILE A 7 73.85 -29.59 -15.16
N ALA A 8 73.88 -29.55 -13.83
CA ALA A 8 72.78 -29.08 -12.99
C ALA A 8 73.34 -28.09 -11.97
N ILE A 9 73.24 -26.80 -12.30
CA ILE A 9 73.66 -25.68 -11.44
C ILE A 9 72.51 -25.29 -10.53
N SER A 10 72.86 -25.14 -9.27
CA SER A 10 72.13 -24.53 -8.17
C SER A 10 71.23 -23.37 -8.58
N ALA A 11 69.92 -23.53 -8.34
CA ALA A 11 68.96 -22.43 -8.28
C ALA A 11 67.93 -22.76 -7.20
N ALA A 12 68.37 -22.72 -5.95
CA ALA A 12 67.48 -22.71 -4.79
C ALA A 12 67.87 -21.49 -3.96
N LEU A 13 66.85 -20.72 -3.57
CA LEU A 13 66.91 -19.49 -2.77
C LEU A 13 67.15 -18.22 -3.60
N LEU A 14 66.07 -17.66 -4.14
CA LEU A 14 65.71 -16.23 -4.14
C LEU A 14 64.54 -15.99 -5.12
N SER A 15 63.32 -16.39 -4.77
CA SER A 15 62.11 -15.96 -5.50
C SER A 15 60.81 -16.42 -4.83
N SER A 16 60.37 -15.74 -3.77
CA SER A 16 58.96 -15.76 -3.37
C SER A 16 58.56 -14.46 -2.65
N ALA A 17 58.81 -13.31 -3.28
CA ALA A 17 58.19 -12.04 -2.90
C ALA A 17 57.61 -11.39 -4.16
N ALA A 18 56.50 -11.95 -4.62
CA ALA A 18 55.62 -11.33 -5.60
C ALA A 18 54.21 -11.90 -5.37
N ILE A 19 53.53 -11.42 -4.32
CA ILE A 19 52.08 -11.55 -4.27
C ILE A 19 51.54 -10.41 -5.10
N ALA A 20 50.81 -10.80 -6.15
CA ALA A 20 50.29 -9.96 -7.20
C ALA A 20 49.40 -8.83 -6.65
N ASN A 21 49.70 -7.59 -7.03
CA ASN A 21 48.71 -6.54 -7.16
C ASN A 21 47.82 -6.91 -8.36
N SER A 22 46.77 -7.70 -8.13
CA SER A 22 45.67 -7.79 -9.09
C SER A 22 44.73 -6.62 -8.80
N GLU A 23 44.88 -5.54 -9.57
CA GLU A 23 43.89 -4.46 -9.62
C GLU A 23 42.55 -5.04 -10.04
N PHE A 24 41.58 -5.05 -9.12
CA PHE A 24 40.22 -5.46 -9.41
C PHE A 24 39.55 -4.35 -10.23
N THR A 25 39.58 -4.50 -11.56
CA THR A 25 38.90 -3.56 -12.46
C THR A 25 37.40 -3.87 -12.44
N PHE A 26 36.62 -3.01 -11.78
CA PHE A 26 35.16 -3.06 -11.89
C PHE A 26 34.77 -2.79 -13.34
N LYS A 27 34.06 -3.71 -14.00
CA LYS A 27 33.32 -3.37 -15.23
C LYS A 27 32.10 -2.56 -14.80
N PRO A 28 31.96 -1.27 -15.18
CA PRO A 28 30.73 -0.54 -14.94
C PRO A 28 29.64 -1.20 -15.77
N TYR A 29 28.70 -1.88 -15.10
CA TYR A 29 27.45 -2.27 -15.73
C TYR A 29 26.63 -0.98 -15.90
N SER A 30 26.58 -0.47 -17.13
CA SER A 30 25.54 0.48 -17.51
C SER A 30 24.27 -0.34 -17.78
N PRO A 31 23.12 0.00 -17.17
CA PRO A 31 21.86 -0.65 -17.55
C PRO A 31 21.65 -0.45 -19.05
N GLU A 32 21.29 -1.52 -19.74
CA GLU A 32 20.95 -1.48 -21.16
C GLU A 32 19.62 -0.71 -21.28
N ILE A 33 19.70 0.58 -21.61
CA ILE A 33 18.51 1.39 -21.87
C ILE A 33 17.99 1.01 -23.26
N THR A 34 17.14 0.00 -23.32
CA THR A 34 16.42 -0.37 -24.54
C THR A 34 15.31 0.65 -24.79
N SER A 35 15.63 1.68 -25.58
CA SER A 35 14.75 2.78 -26.01
C SER A 35 14.43 3.86 -24.96
N HIS A 36 14.66 5.12 -25.33
CA HIS A 36 13.92 6.24 -24.75
C HIS A 36 12.78 6.55 -25.71
N ASP A 37 11.56 6.15 -25.36
CA ASP A 37 10.40 6.77 -26.00
C ASP A 37 10.41 8.25 -25.59
N LYS A 38 10.58 9.15 -26.58
CA LYS A 38 10.39 10.58 -26.36
C LYS A 38 8.91 10.79 -26.04
N PHE A 39 8.58 10.73 -24.76
CA PHE A 39 7.27 11.16 -24.27
C PHE A 39 7.16 12.68 -24.47
N SER A 40 6.62 13.09 -25.62
CA SER A 40 6.02 14.40 -25.70
C SER A 40 4.82 14.38 -24.76
N LYS A 41 4.79 15.27 -23.76
CA LYS A 41 3.59 15.47 -22.93
C LYS A 41 2.42 15.60 -23.90
N PRO A 42 1.42 14.70 -23.87
CA PRO A 42 0.22 14.94 -24.66
C PRO A 42 -0.26 16.35 -24.30
N LYS A 43 -0.48 17.18 -25.32
CA LYS A 43 -1.12 18.48 -25.13
C LYS A 43 -2.36 18.18 -24.33
N VAL A 44 -2.38 18.62 -23.06
CA VAL A 44 -3.50 18.34 -22.15
C VAL A 44 -4.73 18.79 -22.90
N ALA A 45 -5.50 17.83 -23.40
CA ALA A 45 -6.83 18.12 -23.86
C ALA A 45 -7.50 18.68 -22.61
N THR A 46 -7.97 19.93 -22.67
CA THR A 46 -8.92 20.44 -21.69
C THR A 46 -10.04 19.43 -21.64
N THR A 47 -9.98 18.52 -20.67
CA THR A 47 -11.02 17.54 -20.44
C THR A 47 -12.23 18.37 -20.05
N ASN A 48 -13.19 18.47 -20.96
CA ASN A 48 -14.57 18.55 -20.53
C ASN A 48 -14.75 17.40 -19.53
N LEU A 49 -15.03 17.74 -18.28
CA LEU A 49 -15.19 16.82 -17.14
C LEU A 49 -16.37 15.88 -17.43
N GLY A 50 -16.12 14.83 -18.20
CA GLY A 50 -17.07 13.75 -18.50
C GLY A 50 -17.07 12.64 -17.45
N ALA A 51 -16.01 12.55 -16.62
CA ALA A 51 -15.99 11.66 -15.46
C ALA A 51 -16.81 12.30 -14.33
N PRO A 52 -17.68 11.55 -13.64
CA PRO A 52 -18.45 12.11 -12.55
C PRO A 52 -17.49 12.58 -11.45
N GLN A 53 -17.77 13.76 -10.89
CA GLN A 53 -16.94 14.36 -9.86
C GLN A 53 -17.07 13.52 -8.58
N ARG A 54 -15.93 13.12 -8.00
CA ARG A 54 -15.87 12.27 -6.82
C ARG A 54 -15.28 13.04 -5.65
N PHE A 55 -15.94 12.95 -4.50
CA PHE A 55 -15.50 13.60 -3.26
C PHE A 55 -15.62 12.64 -2.08
N ILE A 56 -14.74 12.80 -1.12
CA ILE A 56 -14.83 12.21 0.22
C ILE A 56 -15.37 13.31 1.14
N VAL A 57 -16.49 13.05 1.81
CA VAL A 57 -17.14 13.99 2.73
C VAL A 57 -16.95 13.47 4.15
N GLU A 58 -16.32 14.28 5.00
CA GLU A 58 -16.18 14.03 6.44
C GLU A 58 -17.38 14.63 7.17
N MET A 59 -17.99 13.84 8.06
CA MET A 59 -19.10 14.28 8.90
C MET A 59 -18.60 14.88 10.22
N GLU A 60 -19.40 15.71 10.87
CA GLU A 60 -19.05 16.40 12.12
C GLU A 60 -18.79 15.45 13.30
N SER A 61 -19.65 14.45 13.49
CA SER A 61 -19.55 13.53 14.61
C SER A 61 -18.28 12.67 14.53
N PRO A 62 -17.58 12.40 15.66
CA PRO A 62 -16.36 11.61 15.65
C PRO A 62 -16.59 10.17 15.18
N ALA A 63 -15.62 9.60 14.48
CA ALA A 63 -15.60 8.18 14.12
C ALA A 63 -15.59 7.27 15.37
N LEU A 64 -15.99 6.01 15.24
CA LEU A 64 -16.06 5.03 16.34
C LEU A 64 -14.75 4.95 17.13
N ALA A 65 -13.61 4.95 16.46
CA ALA A 65 -12.29 4.84 17.09
C ALA A 65 -11.86 6.12 17.83
N LYS A 66 -12.53 7.25 17.60
CA LYS A 66 -12.19 8.58 18.16
C LYS A 66 -13.24 9.13 19.11
N TYR A 67 -14.42 8.51 19.18
CA TYR A 67 -15.54 9.04 19.98
C TYR A 67 -15.35 8.78 21.48
N GLN A 68 -15.20 9.88 22.23
CA GLN A 68 -14.95 9.88 23.67
C GLN A 68 -16.21 10.09 24.51
N GLY A 69 -17.41 10.00 23.92
CA GLY A 69 -18.68 10.32 24.59
C GLY A 69 -19.10 11.78 24.40
N GLY A 70 -20.23 12.15 24.99
CA GLY A 70 -20.74 13.53 25.01
C GLY A 70 -21.87 13.85 24.03
N ILE A 71 -22.24 12.92 23.16
CA ILE A 71 -23.40 13.07 22.26
C ILE A 71 -24.59 12.30 22.87
N GLY A 72 -25.57 13.04 23.40
CA GLY A 72 -26.80 12.47 23.96
C GLY A 72 -26.52 11.42 25.05
N SER A 73 -27.12 10.24 24.89
CA SER A 73 -26.92 9.09 25.77
C SER A 73 -25.91 8.06 25.26
N PHE A 74 -25.16 8.35 24.19
CA PHE A 74 -24.19 7.41 23.62
C PHE A 74 -22.91 7.37 24.46
N ALA A 75 -22.58 6.20 25.00
CA ALA A 75 -21.33 5.95 25.70
C ALA A 75 -20.12 6.08 24.77
N ALA A 76 -18.96 6.45 25.33
CA ALA A 76 -17.70 6.50 24.60
C ALA A 76 -17.35 5.15 23.95
N THR A 77 -16.77 5.19 22.75
CA THR A 77 -16.41 3.98 21.99
C THR A 77 -14.92 3.87 21.71
N ALA A 78 -14.18 4.98 21.78
CA ALA A 78 -12.73 4.97 21.65
C ALA A 78 -12.09 4.11 22.76
N SER A 79 -11.03 3.40 22.41
CA SER A 79 -10.25 2.63 23.37
C SER A 79 -9.68 3.57 24.45
N ALA A 80 -9.89 3.23 25.72
CA ALA A 80 -9.38 4.02 26.86
C ALA A 80 -7.85 3.91 27.02
N LYS A 81 -7.22 2.92 26.38
CA LYS A 81 -5.78 2.65 26.46
C LYS A 81 -5.17 2.61 25.07
N GLU A 82 -3.99 3.21 24.94
CA GLU A 82 -3.17 3.11 23.74
C GLU A 82 -2.81 1.64 23.46
N GLY A 83 -2.84 1.24 22.19
CA GLY A 83 -2.60 -0.14 21.76
C GLY A 83 -3.77 -1.11 21.97
N GLN A 84 -4.85 -0.72 22.66
CA GLN A 84 -6.05 -1.56 22.78
C GLN A 84 -6.94 -1.41 21.55
N LYS A 85 -7.37 -2.55 20.99
CA LYS A 85 -8.35 -2.58 19.88
C LYS A 85 -9.75 -2.23 20.37
N ILE A 86 -10.47 -1.43 19.58
CA ILE A 86 -11.90 -1.19 19.79
C ILE A 86 -12.68 -2.52 19.66
N ASN A 87 -13.58 -2.77 20.60
CA ASN A 87 -14.51 -3.91 20.50
C ASN A 87 -15.72 -3.52 19.66
N VAL A 88 -15.63 -3.74 18.34
CA VAL A 88 -16.71 -3.41 17.38
C VAL A 88 -18.01 -4.19 17.61
N GLN A 89 -17.98 -5.25 18.42
CA GLN A 89 -19.16 -6.07 18.73
C GLN A 89 -19.91 -5.63 19.98
N SER A 90 -19.36 -4.71 20.77
CA SER A 90 -19.98 -4.17 21.98
C SER A 90 -21.29 -3.43 21.69
N ALA A 91 -22.20 -3.39 22.68
CA ALA A 91 -23.49 -2.74 22.53
C ALA A 91 -23.34 -1.22 22.34
N GLU A 92 -22.38 -0.62 23.05
CA GLU A 92 -22.03 0.79 22.99
C GLU A 92 -21.58 1.18 21.58
N VAL A 93 -20.68 0.39 20.98
CA VAL A 93 -20.21 0.63 19.61
C VAL A 93 -21.34 0.45 18.61
N LYS A 94 -22.17 -0.59 18.73
CA LYS A 94 -23.31 -0.80 17.84
C LYS A 94 -24.33 0.34 17.91
N ASN A 95 -24.63 0.81 19.12
CA ASN A 95 -25.57 1.92 19.33
C ASN A 95 -25.05 3.21 18.70
N TYR A 96 -23.77 3.53 18.89
CA TYR A 96 -23.17 4.73 18.31
C TYR A 96 -22.99 4.59 16.78
N ALA A 97 -22.64 3.40 16.26
CA ALA A 97 -22.60 3.15 14.81
C ALA A 97 -23.96 3.36 14.13
N ASN A 98 -25.05 2.95 14.80
CA ASN A 98 -26.42 3.22 14.32
C ASN A 98 -26.75 4.72 14.30
N HIS A 99 -26.20 5.50 15.23
CA HIS A 99 -26.32 6.95 15.22
C HIS A 99 -25.59 7.56 14.02
N LEU A 100 -24.32 7.21 13.80
CA LEU A 100 -23.55 7.67 12.64
C LEU A 100 -24.23 7.28 11.32
N THR A 101 -24.80 6.08 11.25
CA THR A 101 -25.57 5.62 10.07
C THR A 101 -26.77 6.53 9.79
N LYS A 102 -27.49 6.98 10.83
CA LYS A 102 -28.60 7.91 10.66
C LYS A 102 -28.14 9.27 10.14
N GLU A 103 -27.03 9.80 10.66
CA GLU A 103 -26.45 11.06 10.18
C GLU A 103 -26.06 10.97 8.70
N GLN A 104 -25.38 9.89 8.31
CA GLN A 104 -24.97 9.66 6.92
C GLN A 104 -26.19 9.48 5.98
N ASN A 105 -27.26 8.83 6.43
CA ASN A 105 -28.50 8.70 5.67
C ASN A 105 -29.24 10.04 5.52
N ASN A 106 -29.21 10.89 6.55
CA ASN A 106 -29.75 12.25 6.48
C ASN A 106 -28.97 13.08 5.46
N PHE A 107 -27.64 13.01 5.47
CA PHE A 107 -26.79 13.62 4.47
C PHE A 107 -27.12 13.11 3.05
N SER A 108 -27.22 11.79 2.86
CA SER A 108 -27.58 11.19 1.57
C SER A 108 -28.95 11.68 1.06
N SER A 109 -29.92 11.81 1.97
CA SER A 109 -31.25 12.34 1.64
C SER A 109 -31.23 13.83 1.28
N ALA A 110 -30.38 14.62 1.93
CA ALA A 110 -30.16 16.03 1.57
C ALA A 110 -29.44 16.14 0.21
N LEU A 111 -28.45 15.28 -0.04
CA LEU A 111 -27.68 15.23 -1.28
C LEU A 111 -28.60 15.00 -2.47
N ALA A 112 -29.49 14.00 -2.38
CA ALA A 112 -30.43 13.66 -3.44
C ALA A 112 -31.39 14.82 -3.78
N LYS A 113 -31.70 15.71 -2.83
CA LYS A 113 -32.53 16.91 -3.05
C LYS A 113 -31.75 18.06 -3.68
N THR A 114 -30.50 18.25 -3.27
CA THR A 114 -29.67 19.37 -3.73
C THR A 114 -28.99 19.09 -5.07
N VAL A 115 -28.56 17.84 -5.29
CA VAL A 115 -27.88 17.38 -6.50
C VAL A 115 -28.49 16.03 -6.94
N PRO A 116 -29.58 16.04 -7.72
CA PRO A 116 -30.32 14.81 -8.07
C PRO A 116 -29.51 13.71 -8.76
N ASN A 117 -28.43 14.09 -9.46
CA ASN A 117 -27.54 13.16 -10.16
C ASN A 117 -26.35 12.69 -9.30
N ALA A 118 -26.31 13.07 -8.03
CA ALA A 118 -25.29 12.61 -7.10
C ALA A 118 -25.79 11.44 -6.25
N LYS A 119 -24.88 10.51 -5.94
CA LYS A 119 -25.15 9.38 -5.06
C LYS A 119 -23.98 9.16 -4.09
N VAL A 120 -24.30 8.62 -2.93
CA VAL A 120 -23.32 8.05 -2.01
C VAL A 120 -22.92 6.66 -2.51
N GLU A 121 -21.62 6.33 -2.53
CA GLU A 121 -21.12 5.01 -2.95
C GLU A 121 -20.53 4.16 -1.83
N ARG A 122 -19.93 4.81 -0.82
CA ARG A 122 -19.29 4.15 0.32
C ARG A 122 -19.57 4.92 1.60
N HIS A 123 -19.59 4.17 2.70
CA HIS A 123 -19.74 4.68 4.05
C HIS A 123 -18.55 4.25 4.89
N PHE A 124 -18.06 5.17 5.72
CA PHE A 124 -16.97 4.93 6.67
C PHE A 124 -17.44 5.38 8.05
N GLN A 125 -17.15 4.56 9.06
CA GLN A 125 -17.59 4.82 10.43
C GLN A 125 -16.49 4.57 11.46
N THR A 126 -15.59 3.63 11.17
CA THR A 126 -14.63 3.13 12.16
C THR A 126 -13.49 4.11 12.46
N LEU A 127 -12.64 4.40 11.48
CA LEU A 127 -11.47 5.29 11.62
C LEU A 127 -11.76 6.71 11.14
N PHE A 128 -12.75 6.83 10.26
CA PHE A 128 -13.21 8.04 9.60
C PHE A 128 -14.74 7.98 9.58
N ASN A 129 -15.41 9.08 9.94
CA ASN A 129 -16.85 9.21 9.80
C ASN A 129 -17.12 10.00 8.54
N GLY A 130 -17.58 9.34 7.49
CA GLY A 130 -17.75 10.00 6.20
C GLY A 130 -18.30 9.10 5.12
N VAL A 131 -18.51 9.69 3.96
CA VAL A 131 -19.05 9.03 2.78
C VAL A 131 -18.27 9.41 1.53
N THR A 132 -18.22 8.52 0.54
CA THR A 132 -17.84 8.93 -0.82
C THR A 132 -19.09 9.31 -1.61
N VAL A 133 -19.02 10.43 -2.32
CA VAL A 133 -20.07 10.89 -3.22
C VAL A 133 -19.54 10.98 -4.63
N VAL A 134 -20.41 10.65 -5.59
CA VAL A 134 -20.12 10.73 -7.02
C VAL A 134 -21.31 11.35 -7.73
N GLY A 135 -21.07 12.20 -8.72
CA GLY A 135 -22.14 12.80 -9.50
C GLY A 135 -21.67 13.93 -10.39
N GLN A 136 -22.56 14.37 -11.28
CA GLN A 136 -22.35 15.59 -12.07
C GLN A 136 -22.83 16.82 -11.31
N GLY A 137 -22.11 17.94 -11.43
CA GLY A 137 -22.50 19.22 -10.83
C GLY A 137 -22.21 19.31 -9.32
N LEU A 138 -21.46 18.37 -8.77
CA LEU A 138 -20.91 18.41 -7.43
C LEU A 138 -19.75 19.40 -7.36
N THR A 139 -19.75 20.23 -6.32
CA THR A 139 -18.58 21.05 -6.00
C THR A 139 -18.30 20.91 -4.50
N ALA A 140 -17.04 21.11 -4.11
CA ALA A 140 -16.66 21.04 -2.71
C ALA A 140 -17.44 22.06 -1.86
N GLU A 141 -17.71 23.25 -2.41
CA GLU A 141 -18.44 24.33 -1.74
C GLU A 141 -19.89 23.95 -1.48
N LYS A 142 -20.57 23.34 -2.46
CA LYS A 142 -21.95 22.87 -2.28
C LYS A 142 -22.04 21.80 -1.20
N LEU A 143 -21.11 20.86 -1.22
CA LEU A 143 -21.05 19.77 -0.23
C LEU A 143 -20.72 20.31 1.17
N ALA A 144 -19.78 21.26 1.27
CA ALA A 144 -19.37 21.85 2.55
C ALA A 144 -20.47 22.67 3.23
N GLN A 145 -21.44 23.18 2.45
CA GLN A 145 -22.61 23.88 2.99
C GLN A 145 -23.73 22.94 3.46
N MET A 146 -23.59 21.63 3.24
CA MET A 146 -24.63 20.67 3.63
C MET A 146 -24.61 20.42 5.15
N PRO A 147 -25.77 20.22 5.78
CA PRO A 147 -25.84 19.94 7.21
C PRO A 147 -25.04 18.69 7.60
N GLY A 148 -24.29 18.80 8.70
CA GLY A 148 -23.49 17.72 9.26
C GLY A 148 -22.16 17.47 8.55
N VAL A 149 -21.80 18.28 7.55
CA VAL A 149 -20.51 18.19 6.85
C VAL A 149 -19.46 19.01 7.58
N LYS A 150 -18.34 18.36 7.88
CA LYS A 150 -17.17 18.98 8.51
C LYS A 150 -16.14 19.43 7.47
N SER A 151 -15.82 18.55 6.54
CA SER A 151 -14.80 18.77 5.51
C SER A 151 -15.13 18.01 4.23
N VAL A 152 -14.65 18.51 3.09
CA VAL A 152 -14.83 17.88 1.79
C VAL A 152 -13.48 17.79 1.08
N TYR A 153 -13.13 16.61 0.59
CA TYR A 153 -11.88 16.33 -0.09
C TYR A 153 -12.17 15.83 -1.51
N PRO A 154 -11.56 16.42 -2.56
CA PRO A 154 -11.67 15.86 -3.90
C PRO A 154 -10.94 14.51 -3.96
N GLU A 155 -11.52 13.55 -4.66
CA GLU A 155 -10.82 12.30 -4.96
C GLU A 155 -9.60 12.58 -5.84
N THR A 156 -8.46 11.99 -5.50
CA THR A 156 -7.22 12.12 -6.24
C THR A 156 -6.73 10.74 -6.63
N MET A 157 -6.42 10.56 -7.92
CA MET A 157 -5.77 9.36 -8.41
C MET A 157 -4.28 9.42 -8.09
N TYR A 158 -3.76 8.32 -7.55
CA TYR A 158 -2.34 8.13 -7.32
C TYR A 158 -1.82 7.08 -8.30
N GLU A 159 -0.60 7.30 -8.80
CA GLU A 159 0.08 6.38 -9.70
C GLU A 159 1.26 5.74 -8.98
N ILE A 160 1.51 4.46 -9.30
CA ILE A 160 2.62 3.71 -8.72
C ILE A 160 3.92 4.29 -9.28
N SER A 161 4.81 4.68 -8.39
CA SER A 161 6.18 5.07 -8.73
C SER A 161 7.12 4.16 -7.96
N MET A 162 7.72 3.17 -8.62
CA MET A 162 8.81 2.41 -8.01
C MET A 162 9.77 1.85 -9.05
N ASP A 163 11.05 2.14 -8.85
CA ASP A 163 12.20 1.70 -9.63
C ASP A 163 13.33 1.22 -8.69
N ALA A 164 13.18 0.01 -8.11
CA ALA A 164 14.20 -0.78 -7.38
C ALA A 164 14.78 -0.21 -6.04
N SER A 165 15.01 -1.08 -5.04
CA SER A 165 15.37 -0.62 -3.67
C SER A 165 16.49 -1.39 -2.94
N HIS A 166 16.72 -2.67 -3.23
CA HIS A 166 17.55 -3.53 -2.35
C HIS A 166 18.99 -3.06 -2.14
N GLN A 167 19.68 -2.64 -3.20
CA GLN A 167 21.06 -2.16 -3.12
C GLN A 167 21.15 -0.78 -2.45
N ILE A 168 20.11 0.03 -2.56
CA ILE A 168 20.06 1.39 -1.99
C ILE A 168 19.88 1.33 -0.47
N ILE A 169 19.07 0.39 0.03
CA ILE A 169 18.76 0.28 1.47
C ILE A 169 19.69 -0.68 2.22
N ASN A 170 20.70 -1.25 1.57
CA ASN A 170 21.68 -2.18 2.14
C ASN A 170 21.03 -3.36 2.91
N THR A 171 20.12 -4.08 2.26
CA THR A 171 19.37 -5.18 2.91
C THR A 171 20.27 -6.29 3.45
N GLN A 172 21.45 -6.52 2.85
CA GLN A 172 22.37 -7.57 3.30
C GLN A 172 22.79 -7.37 4.76
N ALA A 173 23.21 -6.16 5.14
CA ALA A 173 23.61 -5.87 6.51
C ALA A 173 22.47 -6.07 7.51
N MET A 174 21.22 -5.82 7.10
CA MET A 174 20.05 -6.02 7.95
C MET A 174 19.70 -7.50 8.13
N TRP A 175 19.88 -8.32 7.09
CA TRP A 175 19.70 -9.77 7.19
C TRP A 175 20.78 -10.40 8.06
N ASP A 176 22.03 -9.98 7.93
CA ASP A 176 23.13 -10.47 8.78
C ASP A 176 22.86 -10.16 10.26
N ALA A 177 22.30 -9.00 10.57
CA ALA A 177 21.95 -8.58 11.93
C ALA A 177 20.86 -9.45 12.59
N VAL A 178 20.03 -10.15 11.80
CA VAL A 178 19.02 -11.09 12.30
C VAL A 178 19.41 -12.54 12.06
N SER A 179 20.71 -12.81 11.84
CA SER A 179 21.26 -14.14 11.60
C SER A 179 20.74 -14.80 10.32
N GLY A 180 20.49 -14.03 9.27
CA GLY A 180 20.14 -14.53 7.94
C GLY A 180 18.79 -14.06 7.41
N MET A 181 18.64 -14.10 6.08
CA MET A 181 17.43 -13.68 5.37
C MET A 181 16.19 -14.48 5.80
N GLU A 182 16.36 -15.76 6.13
CA GLU A 182 15.31 -16.66 6.62
C GLU A 182 14.74 -16.26 7.98
N ASN A 183 15.41 -15.38 8.73
CA ASN A 183 14.97 -14.85 10.01
C ASN A 183 14.37 -13.44 9.88
N ALA A 184 14.58 -12.77 8.75
CA ALA A 184 14.10 -11.41 8.53
C ALA A 184 12.57 -11.34 8.56
N GLY A 185 12.04 -10.42 9.35
CA GLY A 185 10.59 -10.17 9.45
C GLY A 185 9.79 -11.27 10.17
N LYS A 186 10.43 -12.28 10.79
CA LYS A 186 9.71 -13.31 11.56
C LYS A 186 8.78 -12.69 12.61
N GLY A 187 7.51 -13.09 12.59
CA GLY A 187 6.48 -12.60 13.50
C GLY A 187 5.92 -11.21 13.18
N VAL A 188 6.44 -10.53 12.15
CA VAL A 188 5.96 -9.24 11.68
C VAL A 188 4.87 -9.43 10.63
N LYS A 189 3.80 -8.65 10.73
CA LYS A 189 2.74 -8.60 9.72
C LYS A 189 2.85 -7.28 8.97
N VAL A 190 2.90 -7.34 7.65
CA VAL A 190 2.97 -6.18 6.76
C VAL A 190 1.70 -6.15 5.92
N ALA A 191 0.92 -5.07 6.04
CA ALA A 191 -0.23 -4.83 5.17
C ALA A 191 0.23 -3.99 3.97
N VAL A 192 -0.03 -4.49 2.76
CA VAL A 192 0.32 -3.84 1.50
C VAL A 192 -0.97 -3.37 0.83
N ILE A 193 -1.08 -2.07 0.57
CA ILE A 193 -2.19 -1.46 -0.19
C ILE A 193 -1.60 -1.07 -1.54
N ASP A 194 -1.80 -1.92 -2.55
CA ASP A 194 -1.21 -1.79 -3.88
C ASP A 194 -2.24 -2.25 -4.94
N GLY A 195 -1.83 -2.34 -6.22
CA GLY A 195 -2.64 -2.85 -7.33
C GLY A 195 -2.96 -4.35 -7.25
N GLY A 196 -2.44 -5.07 -6.26
CA GLY A 196 -2.78 -6.46 -5.98
C GLY A 196 -1.55 -7.35 -5.80
N ILE A 197 -1.79 -8.66 -5.78
CA ILE A 197 -0.75 -9.69 -5.66
C ILE A 197 -1.00 -10.79 -6.70
N ARG A 198 0.08 -11.47 -7.14
CA ARG A 198 0.01 -12.73 -7.91
C ARG A 198 0.50 -13.87 -7.01
N PRO A 199 -0.39 -14.50 -6.21
CA PRO A 199 0.01 -15.49 -5.20
C PRO A 199 0.77 -16.70 -5.77
N GLU A 200 0.55 -17.02 -7.05
CA GLU A 200 1.20 -18.11 -7.77
C GLU A 200 2.67 -17.86 -8.12
N ASN A 201 3.18 -16.64 -7.92
CA ASN A 201 4.58 -16.35 -8.19
C ASN A 201 5.49 -17.11 -7.20
N PRO A 202 6.56 -17.80 -7.66
CA PRO A 202 7.47 -18.54 -6.79
C PRO A 202 8.09 -17.71 -5.64
N MET A 203 8.20 -16.39 -5.80
CA MET A 203 8.70 -15.48 -4.75
C MET A 203 7.74 -15.33 -3.56
N PHE A 204 6.48 -15.78 -3.69
CA PHE A 204 5.49 -15.84 -2.62
C PHE A 204 5.24 -17.27 -2.12
N ALA A 205 6.09 -18.24 -2.49
CA ALA A 205 5.97 -19.60 -1.99
C ALA A 205 6.03 -19.61 -0.45
N ASP A 206 5.04 -20.22 0.17
CA ASP A 206 4.83 -20.24 1.62
C ASP A 206 5.49 -21.45 2.30
N ALA A 207 6.30 -22.22 1.57
CA ALA A 207 7.00 -23.38 2.09
C ALA A 207 7.84 -23.02 3.33
N GLY A 208 7.53 -23.64 4.47
CA GLY A 208 8.19 -23.36 5.75
C GLY A 208 7.54 -22.26 6.60
N PHE A 209 6.47 -21.63 6.13
CA PHE A 209 5.67 -20.68 6.90
C PHE A 209 4.42 -21.34 7.49
N THR A 210 4.01 -20.90 8.68
CA THR A 210 2.73 -21.31 9.27
C THR A 210 1.66 -20.30 8.85
N ALA A 211 0.57 -20.80 8.25
CA ALA A 211 -0.57 -19.96 7.91
C ALA A 211 -1.11 -19.22 9.17
N PRO A 212 -1.51 -17.95 9.07
CA PRO A 212 -2.06 -17.22 10.20
C PRO A 212 -3.33 -17.91 10.73
N SER A 213 -3.43 -18.08 12.05
CA SER A 213 -4.64 -18.59 12.70
C SER A 213 -5.63 -17.46 13.04
N GLY A 214 -6.93 -17.79 13.08
CA GLY A 214 -8.01 -16.87 13.50
C GLY A 214 -9.07 -16.62 12.43
N ASN A 215 -9.88 -15.58 12.64
CA ASN A 215 -10.91 -15.14 11.69
C ASN A 215 -10.25 -14.46 10.48
N LEU A 216 -9.77 -15.25 9.53
CA LEU A 216 -9.37 -14.76 8.22
C LEU A 216 -10.63 -14.18 7.52
N PRO A 217 -10.51 -13.05 6.82
CA PRO A 217 -11.59 -12.56 5.97
C PRO A 217 -11.99 -13.65 4.96
N SER A 218 -13.29 -13.91 4.86
CA SER A 218 -13.85 -14.92 3.94
C SER A 218 -14.20 -14.34 2.55
N ASP A 219 -13.93 -13.05 2.36
CA ASP A 219 -14.29 -12.23 1.21
C ASP A 219 -13.07 -11.53 0.57
N ASP A 220 -11.86 -11.99 0.88
CA ASP A 220 -10.63 -11.46 0.28
C ASP A 220 -10.33 -12.14 -1.07
N TYR A 221 -9.58 -11.46 -1.93
CA TYR A 221 -9.08 -11.94 -3.22
C TYR A 221 -8.39 -13.31 -3.12
N CYS A 222 -7.64 -13.53 -2.03
CA CYS A 222 -6.97 -14.81 -1.77
C CYS A 222 -7.92 -15.92 -1.27
N SER A 223 -9.16 -15.57 -0.91
CA SER A 223 -10.20 -16.52 -0.48
C SER A 223 -11.18 -16.88 -1.60
N THR A 224 -11.32 -16.03 -2.62
CA THR A 224 -12.17 -16.27 -3.81
C THR A 224 -11.46 -15.81 -5.08
N VAL A 225 -11.06 -16.74 -5.95
CA VAL A 225 -10.65 -16.41 -7.33
C VAL A 225 -11.88 -16.00 -8.13
N ASP A 226 -12.17 -14.69 -8.19
CA ASP A 226 -13.22 -14.16 -9.06
C ASP A 226 -12.70 -14.01 -10.51
N ALA A 227 -13.13 -14.93 -11.38
CA ALA A 227 -12.80 -14.91 -12.80
C ALA A 227 -13.40 -13.72 -13.57
N ALA A 228 -14.36 -12.97 -13.00
CA ALA A 228 -14.99 -11.82 -13.64
C ALA A 228 -14.14 -10.54 -13.59
N PHE A 229 -13.18 -10.44 -12.66
CA PHE A 229 -12.33 -9.25 -12.50
C PHE A 229 -11.49 -8.93 -13.75
N PHE A 230 -11.12 -9.95 -14.54
CA PHE A 230 -10.33 -9.79 -15.77
C PHE A 230 -11.09 -9.20 -16.97
N LYS A 231 -12.40 -8.95 -16.88
CA LYS A 231 -13.19 -8.49 -18.03
C LYS A 231 -13.31 -6.97 -18.17
N THR A 232 -12.79 -6.15 -17.25
CA THR A 232 -13.12 -4.71 -17.23
C THR A 232 -11.94 -3.76 -17.42
N VAL A 233 -10.71 -4.24 -17.68
CA VAL A 233 -9.58 -3.37 -18.03
C VAL A 233 -8.91 -3.82 -19.32
N VAL A 234 -9.69 -3.85 -20.40
CA VAL A 234 -9.19 -3.62 -21.76
C VAL A 234 -10.26 -2.84 -22.53
N ALA A 235 -10.10 -1.52 -22.55
CA ALA A 235 -10.59 -0.63 -23.60
C ALA A 235 -9.65 0.57 -23.67
#